data_AF-A0A8H5BR84-F1
#
_entry.id   AF-A0A8H5BR84-F1
#
_cell.length_a   1.000
_cell.length_b   1.000
_cell.length_c   1.000
_cell.angle_alpha   90.00
_cell.angle_beta   90.00
_cell.angle_gamma   90.00
#
_symmetry.space_group_name_H-M   'P 1'
#
loop_
_entity.id
_entity.type
_entity.pdbx_description
1 polymer ?
#
loop_
_entity_poly.entity_id
_entity_poly.type
_entity_poly.pdbx_seq_one_letter_code
_entity_poly.pdbx_strand_id
1 'polypeptide(L)'
;MTTRDVLDASLGATLAQALVTGIYASIFVETIAPVLRNGHQKTLGAALILLFCSIITSLGAKCKLVRDRLVFDRKDLDTATLAIANASYLVAVVIADFLLVYRCCIVWMRSVKLSFIFSLVLLAECVYFVLDIMPQGYLPPALAETSQPVFNFISLGVTVLATTLIVYRICDVSRRSIDGGSAYRYTTEVVVESGALNSVMLLLTSILLIMCTGKPLVGPTIQAYCYCLGISIPITGIAPTLIAYRIATRRARDEKRWSQPISALRFESTSSVRTLDDAAPSEA
;
A
#
# COMPACT_ATOMS: atom_id res chain seq x y z
N MET A 1 -24.92 -23.25 14.55
CA MET A 1 -23.90 -22.28 15.02
C MET A 1 -24.59 -21.37 16.01
N THR A 2 -24.04 -21.21 17.22
CA THR A 2 -24.69 -20.34 18.21
C THR A 2 -24.37 -18.88 17.89
N THR A 3 -25.30 -17.96 18.20
CA THR A 3 -25.09 -16.52 18.03
C THR A 3 -23.87 -16.00 18.80
N ARG A 4 -23.46 -16.72 19.86
CA ARG A 4 -22.26 -16.44 20.66
C ARG A 4 -20.97 -16.70 19.88
N ASP A 5 -20.86 -17.80 19.14
CA ASP A 5 -19.66 -18.13 18.35
C ASP A 5 -19.36 -17.06 17.29
N VAL A 6 -20.41 -16.55 16.63
CA VAL A 6 -20.29 -15.47 15.63
C VAL A 6 -19.88 -14.15 16.29
N LEU A 7 -20.36 -13.88 17.49
CA LEU A 7 -20.06 -12.67 18.23
C LEU A 7 -18.61 -12.67 18.72
N ASP A 8 -18.14 -13.78 19.28
CA ASP A 8 -16.75 -13.94 19.73
C ASP A 8 -15.78 -13.84 18.55
N ALA A 9 -16.12 -14.44 17.40
CA ALA A 9 -15.36 -14.29 16.17
C ALA A 9 -15.27 -12.83 15.69
N SER A 10 -16.41 -12.10 15.69
CA SER A 10 -16.45 -10.71 15.28
C SER A 10 -15.70 -9.79 16.24
N LEU A 11 -15.77 -10.06 17.54
CA LEU A 11 -15.07 -9.30 18.58
C LEU A 11 -13.57 -9.47 18.42
N GLY A 12 -13.09 -10.72 18.32
CA GLY A 12 -11.68 -11.02 18.15
C GLY A 12 -11.11 -10.47 16.84
N ALA A 13 -11.87 -10.53 15.74
CA ALA A 13 -11.48 -9.93 14.47
C ALA A 13 -11.36 -8.40 14.56
N THR A 14 -12.28 -7.75 15.29
CA THR A 14 -12.25 -6.28 15.49
C THR A 14 -11.08 -5.87 16.37
N LEU A 15 -10.78 -6.65 17.43
CA LEU A 15 -9.61 -6.44 18.27
C LEU A 15 -8.30 -6.60 17.48
N ALA A 16 -8.19 -7.66 16.67
CA ALA A 16 -7.03 -7.87 15.80
C ALA A 16 -6.87 -6.70 14.80
N GLN A 17 -7.96 -6.27 14.17
CA GLN A 17 -7.96 -5.10 13.29
C GLN A 17 -7.50 -3.83 14.04
N ALA A 18 -7.97 -3.60 15.26
CA ALA A 18 -7.60 -2.43 16.05
C ALA A 18 -6.10 -2.42 16.39
N LEU A 19 -5.53 -3.56 16.76
CA LEU A 19 -4.09 -3.69 17.05
C LEU A 19 -3.23 -3.39 15.82
N VAL A 20 -3.55 -3.99 14.68
CA VAL A 20 -2.79 -3.76 13.44
C VAL A 20 -3.00 -2.33 12.93
N THR A 21 -4.19 -1.75 13.11
CA THR A 21 -4.46 -0.33 12.82
C THR A 21 -3.62 0.59 13.72
N GLY A 22 -3.38 0.22 14.97
CA GLY A 22 -2.48 0.95 15.88
C GLY A 22 -1.04 0.98 15.37
N ILE A 23 -0.52 -0.17 14.91
CA ILE A 23 0.81 -0.26 14.27
C ILE A 23 0.85 0.59 13.00
N TYR A 24 -0.21 0.56 12.19
CA TYR A 24 -0.31 1.38 10.99
C TYR A 24 -0.31 2.88 11.32
N ALA A 25 -0.99 3.30 12.39
CA ALA A 25 -1.03 4.68 12.83
C ALA A 25 0.35 5.21 13.23
N SER A 26 1.19 4.41 13.91
CA SER A 26 2.55 4.84 14.26
C SER A 26 3.40 5.07 13.00
N ILE A 27 3.33 4.15 12.03
CA ILE A 27 4.05 4.30 10.74
C ILE A 27 3.55 5.53 9.97
N PHE A 28 2.24 5.78 9.98
CA PHE A 28 1.63 6.93 9.32
C PHE A 28 2.11 8.26 9.90
N VAL A 29 2.15 8.39 11.23
CA VAL A 29 2.63 9.60 11.92
C VAL A 29 4.08 9.90 11.58
N GLU A 30 4.95 8.89 11.53
CA GLU A 30 6.35 9.07 11.12
C GLU A 30 6.50 9.50 9.65
N THR A 31 5.57 9.06 8.80
CA THR A 31 5.59 9.30 7.36
C THR A 31 5.05 10.66 6.97
N ILE A 32 4.03 11.15 7.67
CA ILE A 32 3.26 12.32 7.22
C ILE A 32 4.04 13.64 7.39
N ALA A 33 4.84 13.77 8.46
CA ALA A 33 5.62 14.97 8.74
C ALA A 33 6.62 15.36 7.62
N PRO A 34 7.47 14.45 7.11
CA PRO A 34 8.39 14.78 6.02
C PRO A 34 7.68 14.92 4.66
N VAL A 35 6.53 14.27 4.45
CA VAL A 35 5.74 14.41 3.22
C VAL A 35 5.06 15.77 3.14
N LEU A 36 4.46 16.26 4.24
CA LEU A 36 3.80 17.56 4.31
C LEU A 36 4.77 18.74 4.12
N ARG A 37 6.00 18.61 4.63
CA ARG A 37 7.03 19.65 4.53
C ARG A 37 7.41 19.95 3.07
N ASN A 38 7.28 18.97 2.19
CA ASN A 38 7.68 19.06 0.80
C ASN A 38 6.46 19.34 -0.09
N GLY A 39 6.18 20.63 -0.32
CA GLY A 39 5.00 21.11 -1.04
C GLY A 39 4.79 20.60 -2.48
N HIS A 40 5.77 19.90 -3.06
CA HIS A 40 5.66 19.25 -4.37
C HIS A 40 4.98 17.87 -4.32
N GLN A 41 4.79 17.26 -3.13
CA GLN A 41 4.14 15.94 -2.96
C GLN A 41 2.77 16.01 -2.26
N LYS A 42 2.07 17.15 -2.37
CA LYS A 42 0.75 17.36 -1.75
C LYS A 42 -0.30 16.32 -2.17
N THR A 43 -0.29 15.89 -3.42
CA THR A 43 -1.22 14.86 -3.95
C THR A 43 -1.00 13.51 -3.28
N LEU A 44 0.26 13.12 -3.08
CA LEU A 44 0.62 11.89 -2.37
C LEU A 44 0.20 11.96 -0.90
N GLY A 45 0.52 13.06 -0.22
CA GLY A 45 0.12 13.26 1.17
C GLY A 45 -1.39 13.20 1.36
N ALA A 46 -2.15 13.86 0.49
CA ALA A 46 -3.61 13.82 0.51
C ALA A 46 -4.16 12.40 0.32
N ALA A 47 -3.63 11.64 -0.64
CA ALA A 47 -4.05 10.25 -0.86
C ALA A 47 -3.73 9.34 0.34
N LEU A 48 -2.59 9.52 1.01
CA LEU A 48 -2.25 8.77 2.24
C LEU A 48 -3.16 9.14 3.42
N ILE A 49 -3.51 10.42 3.57
CA ILE A 49 -4.48 10.87 4.60
C ILE A 49 -5.85 10.24 4.32
N LEU A 50 -6.32 10.27 3.06
CA LEU A 50 -7.59 9.66 2.68
C LEU A 50 -7.60 8.16 2.96
N LEU A 51 -6.51 7.46 2.63
CA LEU A 51 -6.32 6.04 2.94
C LEU A 51 -6.43 5.76 4.45
N PHE A 52 -5.74 6.56 5.28
CA PHE A 52 -5.79 6.46 6.72
C PHE A 52 -7.19 6.70 7.28
N CYS A 53 -7.87 7.76 6.81
CA CYS A 53 -9.25 8.06 7.19
C CYS A 53 -10.19 6.90 6.84
N SER A 54 -10.07 6.31 5.64
CA SER A 54 -10.91 5.19 5.19
C SER A 54 -10.74 3.92 6.04
N ILE A 55 -9.51 3.64 6.48
CA ILE A 55 -9.23 2.52 7.38
C ILE A 55 -9.84 2.77 8.77
N ILE A 56 -9.73 4.00 9.29
CA ILE A 56 -10.32 4.38 10.57
C ILE A 56 -11.85 4.32 10.53
N THR A 57 -12.49 4.83 9.47
CA THR A 57 -13.96 4.78 9.35
C THR A 57 -14.46 3.34 9.29
N SER A 58 -13.76 2.45 8.58
CA SER A 58 -14.07 1.02 8.57
C SER A 58 -13.98 0.40 9.97
N LEU A 59 -12.90 0.69 10.72
CA LEU A 59 -12.75 0.21 12.10
C LEU A 59 -13.85 0.76 13.01
N GLY A 60 -14.14 2.06 12.93
CA GLY A 60 -15.18 2.72 13.73
C GLY A 60 -16.56 2.13 13.48
N ALA A 61 -16.92 1.88 12.23
CA ALA A 61 -18.19 1.25 11.86
C ALA A 61 -18.32 -0.17 12.40
N LYS A 62 -17.25 -0.98 12.32
CA LYS A 62 -17.23 -2.34 12.90
C LYS A 62 -17.31 -2.33 14.42
N CYS A 63 -16.58 -1.43 15.08
CA CYS A 63 -16.67 -1.23 16.53
C CYS A 63 -18.10 -0.87 16.96
N LYS A 64 -18.79 -0.02 16.20
CA LYS A 64 -20.20 0.32 16.44
C LYS A 64 -21.11 -0.90 16.30
N LEU A 65 -20.94 -1.71 15.23
CA LEU A 65 -21.72 -2.95 15.04
C LEU A 65 -21.54 -3.94 16.21
N VAL A 66 -20.31 -4.13 16.65
CA VAL A 66 -20.00 -5.03 17.79
C VAL A 66 -20.62 -4.48 19.08
N ARG A 67 -20.50 -3.17 19.32
CA ARG A 67 -21.12 -2.51 20.48
C ARG A 67 -22.63 -2.63 20.45
N ASP A 68 -23.28 -2.40 19.32
CA ASP A 68 -24.74 -2.44 19.20
C ASP A 68 -25.29 -3.85 19.47
N ARG A 69 -24.56 -4.90 19.07
CA ARG A 69 -24.90 -6.29 19.41
C ARG A 69 -24.66 -6.63 20.88
N LEU A 70 -23.57 -6.16 21.47
CA LEU A 70 -23.20 -6.48 22.86
C LEU A 70 -24.04 -5.73 23.90
N VAL A 71 -24.30 -4.44 23.66
CA VAL A 71 -24.89 -3.53 24.67
C VAL A 71 -26.40 -3.46 24.56
N PHE A 72 -26.94 -3.49 23.33
CA PHE A 72 -28.37 -3.23 23.11
C PHE A 72 -29.18 -4.48 22.74
N ASP A 73 -28.54 -5.66 22.67
CA ASP A 73 -29.14 -6.93 22.20
C ASP A 73 -29.97 -6.75 20.90
N ARG A 74 -29.55 -5.77 20.08
CA ARG A 74 -30.29 -5.40 18.88
C ARG A 74 -30.03 -6.46 17.82
N LYS A 75 -31.04 -7.29 17.55
CA LYS A 75 -30.99 -8.33 16.52
C LYS A 75 -31.08 -7.75 15.11
N ASP A 76 -31.64 -6.55 14.97
CA ASP A 76 -31.67 -5.83 13.71
C ASP A 76 -30.27 -5.31 13.39
N LEU A 77 -29.67 -5.90 12.36
CA LEU A 77 -28.41 -5.46 11.80
C LEU A 77 -28.62 -4.09 11.16
N ASP A 78 -27.93 -3.07 11.68
CA ASP A 78 -27.91 -1.75 11.05
C ASP A 78 -27.20 -1.85 9.68
N THR A 79 -28.00 -2.14 8.65
CA THR A 79 -27.55 -2.34 7.27
C THR A 79 -26.78 -1.15 6.75
N ALA A 80 -27.10 0.06 7.22
CA ALA A 80 -26.38 1.27 6.88
C ALA A 80 -24.96 1.26 7.47
N THR A 81 -24.80 0.90 8.75
CA THR A 81 -23.48 0.82 9.38
C THR A 81 -22.62 -0.29 8.75
N LEU A 82 -23.21 -1.42 8.37
CA LEU A 82 -22.51 -2.48 7.63
C LEU A 82 -22.05 -2.02 6.24
N ALA A 83 -22.93 -1.36 5.49
CA ALA A 83 -22.60 -0.81 4.18
C ALA A 83 -21.45 0.21 4.27
N ILE A 84 -21.47 1.08 5.29
CA ILE A 84 -20.38 2.05 5.54
C ILE A 84 -19.06 1.33 5.83
N ALA A 85 -19.07 0.26 6.64
CA ALA A 85 -17.86 -0.49 6.98
C ALA A 85 -17.22 -1.13 5.74
N ASN A 86 -18.04 -1.73 4.87
CA ASN A 86 -17.61 -2.36 3.63
C ASN A 86 -17.16 -1.33 2.61
N ALA A 87 -17.95 -0.28 2.35
CA ALA A 87 -17.59 0.78 1.42
C ALA A 87 -16.27 1.46 1.81
N SER A 88 -16.07 1.74 3.10
CA SER A 88 -14.81 2.31 3.61
C SER A 88 -13.61 1.39 3.38
N TYR A 89 -13.81 0.06 3.50
CA TYR A 89 -12.77 -0.91 3.16
C TYR A 89 -12.44 -0.89 1.68
N LEU A 90 -13.45 -0.98 0.82
CA LEU A 90 -13.24 -0.99 -0.63
C LEU A 90 -12.57 0.30 -1.12
N VAL A 91 -12.96 1.45 -0.58
CA VAL A 91 -12.30 2.73 -0.87
C VAL A 91 -10.83 2.70 -0.45
N ALA A 92 -10.49 2.10 0.69
CA ALA A 92 -9.09 1.97 1.12
C ALA A 92 -8.28 1.11 0.14
N VAL A 93 -8.85 0.00 -0.34
CA VAL A 93 -8.22 -0.87 -1.35
C VAL A 93 -7.98 -0.11 -2.65
N VAL A 94 -9.01 0.53 -3.19
CA VAL A 94 -8.91 1.30 -4.46
C VAL A 94 -7.88 2.42 -4.34
N ILE A 95 -7.82 3.14 -3.21
CA ILE A 95 -6.81 4.19 -3.00
C ILE A 95 -5.40 3.59 -2.95
N ALA A 96 -5.23 2.45 -2.26
CA ALA A 96 -3.95 1.77 -2.19
C ALA A 96 -3.47 1.29 -3.57
N ASP A 97 -4.36 0.68 -4.35
CA ASP A 97 -4.07 0.22 -5.70
C ASP A 97 -3.78 1.41 -6.63
N PHE A 98 -4.54 2.51 -6.54
CA PHE A 98 -4.24 3.74 -7.27
C PHE A 98 -2.87 4.33 -6.92
N LEU A 99 -2.48 4.31 -5.64
CA LEU A 99 -1.15 4.74 -5.19
C LEU A 99 -0.03 3.87 -5.77
N LEU A 100 -0.22 2.54 -5.78
CA LEU A 100 0.75 1.61 -6.37
C LEU A 100 0.89 1.83 -7.88
N VAL A 101 -0.23 1.95 -8.60
CA VAL A 101 -0.25 2.22 -10.04
C VAL A 101 0.36 3.58 -10.37
N TYR A 102 0.01 4.63 -9.63
CA TYR A 102 0.59 5.96 -9.81
C TYR A 102 2.12 5.92 -9.73
N ARG A 103 2.67 5.19 -8.75
CA ARG A 103 4.12 4.99 -8.63
C ARG A 103 4.70 4.20 -9.79
N CYS A 104 4.02 3.14 -10.22
CA CYS A 104 4.44 2.35 -11.37
C CYS A 104 4.49 3.20 -12.66
N CYS A 105 3.48 4.03 -12.90
CA CYS A 105 3.40 4.90 -14.07
C CYS A 105 4.51 5.96 -14.10
N ILE A 106 4.82 6.58 -12.96
CA ILE A 106 5.94 7.54 -12.86
C ILE A 106 7.27 6.85 -13.19
N VAL A 107 7.48 5.65 -12.68
CA VAL A 107 8.73 4.91 -12.85
C VAL A 107 8.93 4.43 -14.30
N TRP A 108 7.84 4.15 -15.00
CA TRP A 108 7.82 3.65 -16.38
C TRP A 108 7.21 4.61 -17.40
N MET A 109 7.41 5.91 -17.22
CA MET A 109 7.03 7.00 -18.15
C MET A 109 7.34 6.76 -19.64
N ARG A 110 8.09 5.71 -20.01
CA ARG A 110 8.46 5.37 -21.38
C ARG A 110 7.56 4.31 -22.06
N SER A 111 6.75 3.52 -21.35
CA SER A 111 5.94 2.43 -21.94
C SER A 111 4.43 2.66 -21.84
N VAL A 112 3.87 3.34 -22.84
CA VAL A 112 2.42 3.63 -22.96
C VAL A 112 1.55 2.37 -22.83
N LYS A 113 2.02 1.23 -23.34
CA LYS A 113 1.32 -0.06 -23.29
C LYS A 113 1.01 -0.50 -21.85
N LEU A 114 1.95 -0.30 -20.93
CA LEU A 114 1.76 -0.74 -19.54
C LEU A 114 0.81 0.19 -18.77
N SER A 115 0.93 1.50 -18.99
CA SER A 115 0.00 2.48 -18.43
C SER A 115 -1.43 2.21 -18.87
N PHE A 116 -1.62 1.79 -20.12
CA PHE A 116 -2.93 1.43 -20.65
C PHE A 116 -3.52 0.18 -19.98
N ILE A 117 -2.71 -0.87 -19.79
CA ILE A 117 -3.14 -2.09 -19.08
C ILE A 117 -3.58 -1.75 -17.65
N PHE A 118 -2.79 -1.00 -16.90
CA PHE A 118 -3.17 -0.61 -15.53
C PHE A 118 -4.44 0.22 -15.49
N SER A 119 -4.61 1.15 -16.44
CA SER A 119 -5.85 1.95 -16.52
C SER A 119 -7.08 1.09 -16.79
N LEU A 120 -6.96 0.05 -17.64
CA LEU A 120 -8.06 -0.87 -17.90
C LEU A 120 -8.42 -1.72 -16.67
N VAL A 121 -7.41 -2.22 -15.95
CA VAL A 121 -7.65 -3.04 -14.75
C VAL A 121 -8.25 -2.19 -13.62
N LEU A 122 -7.76 -0.96 -13.41
CA LEU A 122 -8.37 -0.01 -12.46
C LEU A 122 -9.79 0.38 -12.87
N LEU A 123 -10.07 0.52 -14.16
CA LEU A 123 -11.43 0.79 -14.62
C LEU A 123 -12.36 -0.37 -14.29
N ALA A 124 -11.90 -1.62 -14.51
CA ALA A 124 -12.66 -2.80 -14.12
C ALA A 124 -12.91 -2.83 -12.60
N GLU A 125 -11.89 -2.53 -11.79
CA GLU A 125 -12.02 -2.43 -10.34
C GLU A 125 -13.08 -1.39 -9.91
N CYS A 126 -13.05 -0.19 -10.51
CA CYS A 126 -14.06 0.86 -10.26
C CYS A 126 -15.48 0.42 -10.63
N VAL A 127 -15.66 -0.38 -11.70
CA VAL A 127 -16.97 -0.91 -12.07
C VAL A 127 -17.49 -1.85 -10.98
N TYR A 128 -16.67 -2.80 -10.53
CA TYR A 128 -17.07 -3.74 -9.47
C TYR A 128 -17.27 -3.05 -8.11
N PHE A 129 -16.50 -2.00 -7.82
CA PHE A 129 -16.72 -1.15 -6.66
C PHE A 129 -18.13 -0.53 -6.66
N VAL A 130 -18.55 0.04 -7.79
CA VAL A 130 -19.90 0.62 -7.92
C VAL A 130 -20.97 -0.46 -7.79
N LEU A 131 -20.76 -1.64 -8.39
CA LEU A 131 -21.70 -2.76 -8.29
C LEU A 131 -21.88 -3.26 -6.85
N ASP A 132 -20.83 -3.23 -6.02
CA ASP A 132 -20.89 -3.67 -4.63
C ASP A 132 -21.62 -2.68 -3.71
N ILE A 133 -21.52 -1.38 -4.01
CA ILE A 133 -22.20 -0.32 -3.24
C ILE A 133 -23.68 -0.20 -3.58
N MET A 134 -24.10 -0.67 -4.76
CA MET A 134 -25.49 -0.57 -5.20
C MET A 134 -26.43 -1.32 -4.24
N PRO A 135 -27.61 -0.75 -3.88
CA PRO A 135 -28.55 -1.41 -3.00
C PRO A 135 -29.03 -2.75 -3.57
N GLN A 136 -29.26 -3.72 -2.68
CA GLN A 136 -29.64 -5.13 -2.93
C GLN A 136 -30.98 -5.35 -3.67
N GLY A 137 -31.50 -4.36 -4.40
CA GLY A 137 -32.71 -4.46 -5.23
C GLY A 137 -32.51 -4.07 -6.71
N TYR A 138 -31.34 -3.54 -7.08
CA TYR A 138 -31.06 -3.09 -8.45
C TYR A 138 -30.25 -4.08 -9.28
N LEU A 139 -29.56 -5.03 -8.63
CA LEU A 139 -28.76 -6.05 -9.30
C LEU A 139 -29.47 -7.41 -9.26
N PRO A 140 -29.33 -8.22 -10.34
CA PRO A 140 -29.65 -9.64 -10.28
C PRO A 140 -28.90 -10.32 -9.12
N PRO A 141 -29.53 -11.24 -8.37
CA PRO A 141 -28.92 -11.87 -7.20
C PRO A 141 -27.61 -12.60 -7.53
N ALA A 142 -27.50 -13.17 -8.73
CA ALA A 142 -26.27 -13.79 -9.21
C ALA A 142 -25.09 -12.80 -9.35
N LEU A 143 -25.34 -11.54 -9.70
CA LEU A 143 -24.30 -10.51 -9.81
C LEU A 143 -23.93 -9.92 -8.45
N ALA A 144 -24.90 -9.82 -7.52
CA ALA A 144 -24.65 -9.35 -6.15
C ALA A 144 -23.81 -10.35 -5.34
N GLU A 145 -23.98 -11.66 -5.55
CA GLU A 145 -23.17 -12.67 -4.86
C GLU A 145 -21.75 -12.80 -5.42
N THR A 146 -21.54 -12.39 -6.67
CA THR A 146 -20.25 -12.52 -7.37
C THR A 146 -19.44 -11.22 -7.42
N SER A 147 -20.02 -10.06 -7.12
CA SER A 147 -19.34 -8.76 -7.17
C SER A 147 -18.11 -8.69 -6.25
N GLN A 148 -18.30 -9.04 -4.97
CA GLN A 148 -17.27 -8.93 -3.94
C GLN A 148 -16.06 -9.87 -4.16
N PRO A 149 -16.21 -11.18 -4.48
CA PRO A 149 -15.06 -12.03 -4.78
C PRO A 149 -14.33 -11.59 -6.05
N VAL A 150 -15.07 -11.17 -7.09
CA VAL A 150 -14.46 -10.72 -8.35
C VAL A 150 -13.68 -9.42 -8.14
N PHE A 151 -14.22 -8.48 -7.36
CA PHE A 151 -13.50 -7.27 -6.94
C PHE A 151 -12.16 -7.62 -6.26
N ASN A 152 -12.19 -8.53 -5.27
CA ASN A 152 -10.97 -8.93 -4.59
C ASN A 152 -9.95 -9.61 -5.52
N PHE A 153 -10.39 -10.42 -6.50
CA PHE A 153 -9.49 -11.01 -7.50
C PHE A 153 -8.87 -9.97 -8.45
N ILE A 154 -9.63 -8.96 -8.84
CA ILE A 154 -9.12 -7.88 -9.68
C ILE A 154 -8.08 -7.08 -8.90
N SER A 155 -8.40 -6.66 -7.67
CA SER A 155 -7.44 -5.95 -6.79
C SER A 155 -6.19 -6.79 -6.49
N LEU A 156 -6.35 -8.10 -6.27
CA LEU A 156 -5.23 -9.04 -6.19
C LEU A 156 -4.34 -8.98 -7.42
N GLY A 157 -4.94 -9.05 -8.61
CA GLY A 157 -4.24 -8.95 -9.88
C GLY A 157 -3.48 -7.63 -9.99
N VAL A 158 -4.10 -6.50 -9.62
CA VAL A 158 -3.47 -5.18 -9.61
C VAL A 158 -2.28 -5.16 -8.66
N THR A 159 -2.46 -5.59 -7.40
CA THR A 159 -1.40 -5.62 -6.40
C THR A 159 -0.23 -6.52 -6.85
N VAL A 160 -0.50 -7.73 -7.36
CA VAL A 160 0.54 -8.68 -7.81
C VAL A 160 1.28 -8.16 -9.04
N LEU A 161 0.55 -7.60 -10.01
CA LEU A 161 1.16 -6.97 -11.19
C LEU A 161 2.02 -5.77 -10.76
N ALA A 162 1.47 -4.85 -9.96
CA ALA A 162 2.19 -3.68 -9.48
C ALA A 162 3.46 -4.05 -8.70
N THR A 163 3.37 -5.00 -7.77
CA THR A 163 4.52 -5.47 -6.98
C THR A 163 5.58 -6.13 -7.86
N THR A 164 5.20 -7.06 -8.74
CA THR A 164 6.14 -7.72 -9.66
C THR A 164 6.88 -6.71 -10.54
N LEU A 165 6.16 -5.70 -11.00
CA LEU A 165 6.67 -4.67 -11.88
C LEU A 165 7.61 -3.69 -11.16
N ILE A 166 7.28 -3.31 -9.92
CA ILE A 166 8.18 -2.53 -9.04
C ILE A 166 9.47 -3.31 -8.80
N VAL A 167 9.38 -4.61 -8.50
CA VAL A 167 10.56 -5.48 -8.27
C VAL A 167 11.42 -5.59 -9.51
N TYR A 168 10.82 -5.91 -10.65
CA TYR A 168 11.54 -6.03 -11.92
C TYR A 168 12.34 -4.77 -12.22
N ARG A 169 11.73 -3.59 -12.01
CA ARG A 169 12.42 -2.33 -12.27
C ARG A 169 13.57 -2.08 -11.31
N ILE A 170 13.41 -2.40 -10.03
CA ILE A 170 14.50 -2.21 -9.07
C ILE A 170 15.65 -3.18 -9.37
N CYS A 171 15.36 -4.42 -9.78
CA CYS A 171 16.36 -5.37 -10.26
C CYS A 171 17.08 -4.86 -11.53
N ASP A 172 16.36 -4.32 -12.51
CA ASP A 172 16.94 -3.73 -13.73
C ASP A 172 17.84 -2.53 -13.41
N VAL A 173 17.42 -1.64 -12.51
CA VAL A 173 18.23 -0.49 -12.07
C VAL A 173 19.46 -0.96 -11.28
N SER A 174 19.30 -1.92 -10.36
CA SER A 174 20.40 -2.47 -9.58
C SER A 174 21.44 -3.18 -10.44
N ARG A 175 21.03 -3.84 -11.53
CA ARG A 175 21.97 -4.47 -12.49
C ARG A 175 22.79 -3.44 -13.26
N ARG A 176 22.27 -2.22 -13.43
CA ARG A 176 22.96 -1.13 -14.16
C ARG A 176 23.85 -0.28 -13.26
N SER A 177 23.65 -0.30 -11.94
CA SER A 177 24.46 0.43 -10.98
C SER A 177 25.64 -0.41 -10.49
N ILE A 178 26.86 -0.04 -10.87
CA ILE A 178 28.11 -0.77 -10.55
C ILE A 178 28.45 -0.72 -9.04
N ASP A 179 27.92 0.25 -8.27
CA ASP A 179 28.43 0.55 -6.92
C ASP A 179 27.35 0.85 -5.84
N GLY A 180 26.06 0.52 -6.08
CA GLY A 180 24.94 1.03 -5.26
C GLY A 180 23.85 0.04 -4.85
N GLY A 181 24.04 -1.26 -5.05
CA GLY A 181 22.98 -2.28 -4.91
C GLY A 181 22.43 -2.48 -3.48
N SER A 182 23.20 -2.18 -2.43
CA SER A 182 22.82 -2.51 -1.04
C SER A 182 21.64 -1.70 -0.50
N ALA A 183 21.54 -0.40 -0.83
CA ALA A 183 20.46 0.46 -0.35
C ALA A 183 19.12 0.21 -1.07
N TYR A 184 19.15 -0.34 -2.28
CA TYR A 184 17.94 -0.74 -3.01
C TYR A 184 17.39 -2.07 -2.53
N ARG A 185 18.27 -3.00 -2.13
CA ARG A 185 17.90 -4.35 -1.68
C ARG A 185 16.97 -4.35 -0.47
N TYR A 186 17.28 -3.56 0.56
CA TYR A 186 16.39 -3.44 1.73
C TYR A 186 15.02 -2.84 1.36
N THR A 187 14.98 -1.89 0.42
CA THR A 187 13.71 -1.27 0.02
C THR A 187 12.87 -2.24 -0.81
N THR A 188 13.48 -3.01 -1.71
CA THR A 188 12.77 -4.07 -2.44
C THR A 188 12.25 -5.14 -1.52
N GLU A 189 13.03 -5.53 -0.51
CA GLU A 189 12.65 -6.59 0.41
C GLU A 189 11.40 -6.20 1.19
N VAL A 190 11.35 -4.99 1.76
CA VAL A 190 10.16 -4.50 2.48
C VAL A 190 8.93 -4.35 1.57
N VAL A 191 9.11 -3.89 0.33
CA VAL A 191 7.98 -3.74 -0.62
C VAL A 191 7.48 -5.11 -1.10
N VAL A 192 8.39 -6.05 -1.34
CA VAL A 192 8.04 -7.43 -1.71
C VAL A 192 7.34 -8.11 -0.56
N GLU A 193 7.86 -7.97 0.66
CA GLU A 193 7.30 -8.59 1.85
C GLU A 193 5.90 -8.04 2.14
N SER A 194 5.73 -6.72 2.18
CA SER A 194 4.41 -6.10 2.40
C SER A 194 3.42 -6.33 1.25
N GLY A 195 3.89 -6.37 0.00
CA GLY A 195 3.09 -6.70 -1.17
C GLY A 195 2.64 -8.16 -1.18
N ALA A 196 3.55 -9.09 -0.89
CA ALA A 196 3.25 -10.51 -0.79
C ALA A 196 2.28 -10.79 0.36
N LEU A 197 2.46 -10.13 1.51
CA LEU A 197 1.52 -10.21 2.63
C LEU A 197 0.12 -9.74 2.21
N ASN A 198 0.00 -8.59 1.51
CA ASN A 198 -1.29 -8.11 1.02
C ASN A 198 -1.93 -9.10 0.02
N SER A 199 -1.13 -9.65 -0.91
CA SER A 199 -1.61 -10.63 -1.88
C SER A 199 -2.07 -11.95 -1.23
N VAL A 200 -1.34 -12.47 -0.26
CA VAL A 200 -1.73 -13.69 0.47
C VAL A 200 -3.03 -13.45 1.24
N MET A 201 -3.16 -12.30 1.89
CA MET A 201 -4.34 -11.96 2.69
C MET A 201 -5.60 -11.77 1.85
N LEU A 202 -5.50 -11.05 0.72
CA LEU A 202 -6.60 -10.89 -0.21
C LEU A 202 -6.99 -12.25 -0.85
N LEU A 203 -6.02 -13.09 -1.21
CA LEU A 203 -6.26 -14.40 -1.81
C LEU A 203 -6.97 -15.34 -0.83
N LEU A 204 -6.51 -15.36 0.42
CA LEU A 204 -7.15 -16.13 1.49
C LEU A 204 -8.58 -15.64 1.74
N THR A 205 -8.79 -14.32 1.78
CA THR A 205 -10.12 -13.72 1.96
C THR A 205 -11.07 -14.08 0.82
N SER A 206 -10.59 -14.04 -0.44
CA SER A 206 -11.37 -14.44 -1.62
C SER A 206 -11.72 -15.92 -1.63
N ILE A 207 -10.77 -16.81 -1.34
CA ILE A 207 -11.01 -18.26 -1.29
C ILE A 207 -12.04 -18.58 -0.20
N LEU A 208 -11.87 -18.00 1.00
CA LEU A 208 -12.82 -18.18 2.09
C LEU A 208 -14.21 -17.67 1.72
N LEU A 209 -14.31 -16.54 1.02
CA LEU A 209 -15.57 -15.98 0.55
C LEU A 209 -16.28 -16.93 -0.44
N ILE A 210 -15.57 -17.44 -1.44
CA ILE A 210 -16.11 -18.39 -2.44
C ILE A 210 -16.55 -19.69 -1.77
N MET A 211 -15.77 -20.19 -0.79
CA MET A 211 -16.14 -21.38 -0.03
C MET A 211 -17.41 -21.18 0.81
N CYS A 212 -17.73 -19.93 1.16
CA CYS A 212 -18.96 -19.58 1.87
C CYS A 212 -20.17 -19.42 0.92
N THR A 213 -19.96 -19.19 -0.38
CA THR A 213 -21.04 -19.04 -1.36
C THR A 213 -21.66 -20.42 -1.66
N GLY A 214 -22.88 -20.67 -1.16
CA GLY A 214 -23.69 -21.84 -1.53
C GLY A 214 -23.62 -23.06 -0.59
N LYS A 215 -22.97 -22.98 0.58
CA LYS A 215 -23.01 -24.04 1.61
C LYS A 215 -23.34 -23.48 3.00
N PRO A 216 -24.17 -24.18 3.81
CA PRO A 216 -24.43 -23.76 5.18
C PRO A 216 -23.13 -23.80 5.99
N LEU A 217 -22.85 -22.68 6.64
CA LEU A 217 -21.53 -22.36 7.16
C LEU A 217 -21.15 -23.26 8.33
N VAL A 218 -20.00 -23.92 8.21
CA VAL A 218 -19.34 -24.61 9.32
C VAL A 218 -18.66 -23.53 10.16
N GLY A 219 -18.99 -23.45 11.45
CA GLY A 219 -18.59 -22.36 12.36
C GLY A 219 -17.15 -21.82 12.23
N PRO A 220 -16.10 -22.67 12.19
CA PRO A 220 -14.71 -22.22 12.04
C PRO A 220 -14.42 -21.42 10.76
N THR A 221 -15.14 -21.64 9.66
CA THR A 221 -14.85 -20.98 8.36
C THR A 221 -15.25 -19.50 8.37
N ILE A 222 -16.38 -19.15 9.01
CA ILE A 222 -16.80 -17.76 9.21
C ILE A 222 -15.80 -17.03 10.09
N GLN A 223 -15.40 -17.69 11.18
CA GLN A 223 -14.46 -17.13 12.12
C GLN A 223 -13.14 -16.79 11.42
N ALA A 224 -12.57 -17.75 10.69
CA ALA A 224 -11.36 -17.52 9.89
C ALA A 224 -11.52 -16.35 8.90
N TYR A 225 -12.65 -16.26 8.20
CA TYR A 225 -12.94 -15.17 7.27
C TYR A 225 -12.95 -13.80 7.96
N CYS A 226 -13.65 -13.67 9.10
CA CYS A 226 -13.71 -12.42 9.86
C CYS A 226 -12.33 -11.96 10.32
N TYR A 227 -11.50 -12.88 10.84
CA TYR A 227 -10.12 -12.58 11.25
C TYR A 227 -9.25 -12.15 10.06
N CYS A 228 -9.30 -12.89 8.95
CA CYS A 228 -8.54 -12.55 7.75
C CYS A 228 -8.91 -11.16 7.24
N LEU A 229 -10.21 -10.88 7.08
CA LEU A 229 -10.68 -9.59 6.62
C LEU A 229 -10.30 -8.44 7.57
N GLY A 230 -10.37 -8.66 8.89
CA GLY A 230 -9.95 -7.68 9.89
C GLY A 230 -8.46 -7.32 9.79
N ILE A 231 -7.61 -8.30 9.51
CA ILE A 231 -6.16 -8.12 9.39
C ILE A 231 -5.78 -7.54 8.01
N SER A 232 -6.45 -7.94 6.93
CA SER A 232 -6.20 -7.47 5.57
C SER A 232 -6.32 -5.94 5.45
N ILE A 233 -7.35 -5.34 6.06
CA ILE A 233 -7.67 -3.91 5.93
C ILE A 233 -6.47 -2.98 6.23
N PRO A 234 -5.85 -3.05 7.42
CA PRO A 234 -4.71 -2.18 7.73
C PRO A 234 -3.45 -2.59 6.95
N ILE A 235 -3.26 -3.87 6.60
CA ILE A 235 -2.10 -4.33 5.83
C ILE A 235 -2.05 -3.68 4.45
N THR A 236 -3.21 -3.51 3.80
CA THR A 236 -3.31 -2.85 2.49
C THR A 236 -2.76 -1.42 2.52
N GLY A 237 -2.82 -0.73 3.67
CA GLY A 237 -2.25 0.61 3.84
C GLY A 237 -0.74 0.66 4.13
N ILE A 238 -0.17 -0.42 4.67
CA ILE A 238 1.25 -0.46 5.11
C ILE A 238 2.21 -0.39 3.92
N ALA A 239 1.94 -1.13 2.84
CA ALA A 239 2.81 -1.14 1.66
C ALA A 239 2.97 0.27 1.02
N PRO A 240 1.89 0.98 0.63
CA PRO A 240 2.02 2.31 0.03
C PRO A 240 2.60 3.36 0.99
N THR A 241 2.33 3.27 2.29
CA THR A 241 2.92 4.19 3.29
C THR A 241 4.42 3.98 3.46
N LEU A 242 4.91 2.75 3.55
CA LEU A 242 6.36 2.46 3.65
C LEU A 242 7.11 2.93 2.40
N ILE A 243 6.51 2.79 1.22
CA ILE A 243 7.06 3.32 -0.03
C ILE A 243 7.15 4.86 0.04
N ALA A 244 6.09 5.52 0.50
CA ALA A 244 6.07 6.97 0.66
C ALA A 244 7.10 7.47 1.69
N TYR A 245 7.20 6.79 2.82
CA TYR A 245 8.18 7.06 3.88
C TYR A 245 9.61 7.06 3.34
N ARG A 246 9.96 6.05 2.54
CA ARG A 246 11.28 5.92 1.92
C ARG A 246 11.59 7.07 0.96
N ILE A 247 10.60 7.51 0.18
CA ILE A 247 10.77 8.62 -0.75
C ILE A 247 10.99 9.93 0.01
N ALA A 248 10.28 10.12 1.12
CA ALA A 248 10.44 11.26 1.99
C ALA A 248 11.83 11.26 2.67
N THR A 249 12.29 10.12 3.20
CA THR A 249 13.61 9.99 3.84
C THR A 249 14.78 10.10 2.86
N ARG A 250 14.70 9.51 1.66
CA ARG A 250 15.75 9.64 0.65
C ARG A 250 15.95 11.11 0.26
N ARG A 251 14.86 11.84 0.01
CA ARG A 251 14.95 13.27 -0.32
C ARG A 251 15.46 14.12 0.83
N ALA A 252 15.05 13.82 2.07
CA ALA A 252 15.60 14.51 3.24
C ALA A 252 17.12 14.30 3.38
N ARG A 253 17.66 13.14 2.95
CA ARG A 253 19.10 12.90 2.90
C ARG A 253 19.78 13.68 1.78
N ASP A 254 19.17 13.75 0.61
CA ASP A 254 19.69 14.54 -0.51
C ASP A 254 19.73 16.03 -0.16
N GLU A 255 18.67 16.60 0.40
CA GLU A 255 18.64 18.00 0.88
C GLU A 255 19.73 18.29 1.92
N LYS A 256 19.95 17.37 2.89
CA LYS A 256 21.06 17.48 3.85
C LYS A 256 22.43 17.42 3.18
N ARG A 257 22.59 16.61 2.12
CA ARG A 257 23.83 16.51 1.33
C ARG A 257 24.12 17.79 0.56
N TRP A 258 23.09 18.45 0.03
CA TRP A 258 23.22 19.74 -0.67
C TRP A 258 23.42 20.94 0.27
N SER A 259 22.93 20.84 1.52
CA SER A 259 23.12 21.88 2.54
C SER A 259 24.40 21.73 3.36
N GLN A 260 25.17 20.65 3.17
CA GLN A 260 26.57 20.65 3.56
C GLN A 260 27.36 21.51 2.57
N PRO A 261 28.14 22.50 3.04
CA PRO A 261 29.01 23.26 2.16
C PRO A 261 29.92 22.25 1.45
N ILE A 262 29.90 22.27 0.12
CA ILE A 262 30.81 21.50 -0.73
C ILE A 262 32.22 21.83 -0.23
N SER A 263 32.80 20.94 0.59
CA SER A 263 34.15 21.13 1.09
C SER A 263 35.04 21.28 -0.13
N ALA A 264 35.69 22.44 -0.18
CA ALA A 264 36.45 22.92 -1.32
C ALA A 264 37.26 21.80 -1.96
N LEU A 265 37.14 21.66 -3.28
CA LEU A 265 38.15 21.02 -4.09
C LEU A 265 39.51 21.56 -3.63
N ARG A 266 40.28 20.73 -2.92
CA ARG A 266 41.67 21.03 -2.58
C ARG A 266 42.44 20.86 -3.89
N PHE A 267 42.50 21.92 -4.68
CA PHE A 267 43.44 22.01 -5.78
C PHE A 267 44.84 22.01 -5.17
N GLU A 268 45.46 20.84 -5.15
CA GLU A 268 46.88 20.72 -4.94
C GLU A 268 47.55 21.27 -6.20
N SER A 269 47.90 22.55 -6.18
CA SER A 269 48.72 23.16 -7.21
C SER A 269 50.13 22.60 -7.08
N THR A 270 50.44 21.53 -7.79
CA THR A 270 51.82 21.12 -8.02
C THR A 270 52.46 22.14 -8.94
N SER A 271 52.91 23.28 -8.38
CA SER A 271 53.83 24.19 -9.03
C SER A 271 55.21 23.54 -9.07
N SER A 272 55.40 22.57 -9.97
CA SER A 272 56.74 22.14 -10.34
C SER A 272 57.32 23.23 -11.23
N VAL A 273 57.98 24.20 -10.59
CA VAL A 273 58.80 25.22 -11.25
C VAL A 273 59.85 24.47 -12.08
N ARG A 274 59.66 24.48 -13.39
CA ARG A 274 60.71 24.24 -14.39
C ARG A 274 61.76 25.34 -14.19
N THR A 275 62.87 25.02 -13.55
CA THR A 275 64.13 25.74 -13.77
C THR A 275 64.81 25.11 -14.98
N LEU A 276 64.50 25.67 -16.15
CA LEU A 276 65.30 25.57 -17.35
C LEU A 276 65.60 27.01 -17.75
N ASP A 277 66.78 27.50 -17.37
CA ASP A 277 67.75 28.09 -18.31
C ASP A 277 68.92 28.70 -17.54
N ASP A 278 70.12 28.23 -17.90
CA ASP A 278 71.41 28.92 -17.99
C ASP A 278 72.50 27.83 -17.97
N ALA A 279 73.54 27.76 -18.80
CA ALA A 279 73.91 28.25 -20.11
C ALA A 279 75.35 27.70 -20.33
N ALA A 280 75.72 27.49 -21.61
CA ALA A 280 77.08 27.37 -22.16
C ALA A 280 77.84 26.02 -22.09
N PRO A 281 78.33 25.52 -23.25
CA PRO A 281 79.44 24.58 -23.37
C PRO A 281 80.78 25.33 -23.59
N SER A 282 81.84 24.93 -22.88
CA SER A 282 83.23 25.29 -23.24
C SER A 282 84.21 24.16 -22.92
N GLU A 283 84.82 23.63 -23.98
CA GLU A 283 86.21 23.14 -24.14
C GLU A 283 86.84 22.19 -23.10
N ALA A 284 87.15 20.96 -23.54
CA ALA A 284 88.51 20.46 -23.76
C ALA A 284 88.49 19.14 -24.54
#